data_AF-A0A937PHL3-F1
#
_entry.id   AF-A0A937PHL3-F1
#
_cell.length_a   1.000
_cell.length_b   1.000
_cell.length_c   1.000
_cell.angle_alpha   90.00
_cell.angle_beta   90.00
_cell.angle_gamma   90.00
#
_symmetry.space_group_name_H-M   'P 1'
#
loop_
_entity.id
_entity.type
_entity.pdbx_description
1 polymer ?
#
loop_
_entity_poly.entity_id
_entity_poly.type
_entity_poly.pdbx_seq_one_letter_code
_entity_poly.pdbx_strand_id
1 'polypeptide(L)' 'MDKDLEEWYKLHKFHFYSGSYKTKDLANYLGISPRTIQRWIKAKTRPTKEQLAQIKGYLIQEETKDSL' A
#
# COMPACT_ATOMS: atom_id res chain seq x y z
N MET A 1 -8.44 -8.22 15.87
CA MET A 1 -8.27 -7.55 14.58
C MET A 1 -8.07 -8.61 13.52
N ASP A 2 -8.61 -8.43 12.31
CA ASP A 2 -8.32 -9.31 11.17
C ASP A 2 -6.81 -9.37 10.94
N LYS A 3 -6.22 -10.57 10.92
CA LYS A 3 -4.78 -10.76 10.65
C LYS A 3 -4.35 -10.04 9.36
N ASP A 4 -5.20 -10.04 8.35
CA ASP A 4 -4.98 -9.37 7.07
C ASP A 4 -4.86 -7.84 7.21
N LEU A 5 -5.62 -7.25 8.13
CA LEU A 5 -5.60 -5.81 8.39
C LEU A 5 -4.32 -5.40 9.12
N GLU A 6 -3.82 -6.28 9.99
CA GLU A 6 -2.61 -6.04 10.79
C GLU A 6 -1.34 -6.23 9.96
N GLU A 7 -1.32 -7.21 9.05
CA GLU A 7 -0.31 -7.33 8.00
C GLU A 7 -0.28 -6.09 7.09
N TRP A 8 -1.46 -5.64 6.66
CA TRP A 8 -1.60 -4.44 5.85
C TRP A 8 -1.11 -3.18 6.58
N TYR A 9 -1.37 -3.08 7.89
CA TYR A 9 -0.92 -1.96 8.71
C TYR A 9 0.60 -1.96 8.91
N LYS A 10 1.21 -3.14 9.08
CA LYS A 10 2.68 -3.30 9.16
C LYS A 10 3.36 -2.91 7.85
N LEU A 11 2.84 -3.37 6.71
CA LEU A 11 3.31 -2.96 5.38
C LEU A 11 3.16 -1.43 5.19
N HIS A 12 2.04 -0.85 5.63
CA HIS A 12 1.84 0.60 5.59
C HIS A 12 2.84 1.37 6.44
N LYS A 13 3.08 0.94 7.69
CA LYS A 13 3.95 1.70 8.61
C LYS A 13 5.40 1.72 8.14
N PHE A 14 5.86 0.64 7.52
CA PHE A 14 7.24 0.51 7.04
C PHE A 14 7.48 1.26 5.72
N HIS A 15 6.53 1.20 4.77
CA HIS A 15 6.75 1.75 3.43
C HIS A 15 6.14 3.14 3.18
N PHE A 16 5.11 3.59 3.92
CA PHE A 16 4.41 4.85 3.60
C PHE A 16 4.78 6.06 4.47
N TYR A 17 5.35 5.86 5.65
CA TYR A 17 5.70 6.96 6.56
C TYR A 17 7.01 7.69 6.21
N SER A 18 7.76 7.25 5.19
CA SER A 18 9.02 7.88 4.76
C SER A 18 8.87 9.03 3.76
N GLY A 19 7.65 9.39 3.34
CA GLY A 19 7.40 10.61 2.57
C GLY A 19 6.61 10.40 1.29
N SER A 20 5.92 11.47 0.89
CA SER A 20 4.81 11.55 -0.08
C SER A 20 4.94 10.83 -1.44
N TYR A 21 6.15 10.40 -1.82
CA TYR A 21 6.46 9.83 -3.14
C TYR A 21 5.72 8.50 -3.40
N LYS A 22 5.65 7.62 -2.39
CA LYS A 22 5.10 6.26 -2.56
C LYS A 22 3.58 6.17 -2.72
N THR A 23 2.84 7.23 -2.35
CA THR A 23 1.36 7.24 -2.54
C THR A 23 0.97 7.42 -4.00
N LYS A 24 1.72 8.24 -4.74
CA LYS A 24 1.41 8.46 -6.16
C LYS A 24 1.76 7.22 -6.98
N ASP A 25 2.89 6.59 -6.70
CA ASP A 25 3.35 5.41 -7.43
C ASP A 25 2.45 4.20 -7.18
N LEU A 26 2.07 3.95 -5.92
CA LEU A 26 1.11 2.88 -5.63
C LEU A 26 -0.27 3.19 -6.26
N ALA A 27 -0.70 4.46 -6.27
CA ALA A 27 -1.97 4.84 -6.90
C ALA A 27 -1.93 4.55 -8.41
N ASN A 28 -0.84 4.91 -9.07
CA ASN A 28 -0.62 4.64 -10.48
C ASN A 28 -0.59 3.14 -10.77
N TYR A 29 0.15 2.37 -9.97
CA TYR A 29 0.25 0.91 -10.11
C TYR A 29 -1.12 0.22 -9.99
N LEU A 30 -1.94 0.66 -9.04
CA LEU A 30 -3.28 0.13 -8.80
C LEU A 30 -4.35 0.72 -9.74
N GLY A 31 -4.02 1.72 -10.55
CA GLY A 31 -4.99 2.42 -11.41
C GLY A 31 -6.07 3.19 -10.63
N ILE A 32 -5.76 3.69 -9.44
CA ILE A 32 -6.69 4.44 -8.58
C ILE A 32 -6.20 5.85 -8.29
N SER A 33 -7.04 6.69 -7.69
CA SER A 33 -6.61 8.01 -7.26
C SER A 33 -5.72 7.95 -6.00
N PRO A 34 -4.71 8.82 -5.86
CA PRO A 34 -3.96 8.98 -4.61
C PRO A 34 -4.86 9.26 -3.39
N ARG A 35 -5.99 9.93 -3.62
CA ARG A 35 -7.01 10.21 -2.59
C ARG A 35 -7.62 8.92 -2.03
N THR A 36 -7.79 7.89 -2.86
CA THR A 36 -8.29 6.57 -2.42
C THR A 36 -7.32 5.95 -1.41
N ILE A 37 -6.02 5.99 -1.70
CA ILE A 37 -4.98 5.49 -0.78
C ILE A 37 -4.95 6.31 0.50
N GLN A 38 -5.03 7.65 0.42
CA GLN A 38 -5.11 8.50 1.61
C GLN A 38 -6.31 8.15 2.50
N ARG A 39 -7.46 7.77 1.92
CA ARG A 39 -8.62 7.32 2.70
C ARG A 39 -8.38 5.97 3.37
N TRP A 40 -7.67 5.06 2.72
CA TRP A 40 -7.24 3.80 3.34
C TRP A 40 -6.30 4.06 4.52
N ILE A 41 -5.29 4.91 4.36
CA ILE A 41 -4.35 5.32 5.43
C ILE A 41 -5.10 5.89 6.64
N LYS A 42 -6.13 6.70 6.40
CA LYS A 42 -7.00 7.26 7.45
C LYS A 42 -8.04 6.28 7.98
N ALA A 43 -7.96 5.01 7.58
CA ALA A 43 -8.91 3.93 7.89
C ALA A 43 -10.38 4.27 7.57
N LYS A 44 -10.63 5.22 6.66
CA LYS A 44 -11.98 5.65 6.25
C LYS A 44 -12.63 4.66 5.29
N THR A 45 -11.82 3.95 4.53
CA THR A 45 -12.20 2.86 3.62
C THR A 45 -11.12 1.78 3.70
N ARG A 46 -11.35 0.62 3.11
CA ARG A 46 -10.36 -0.45 3.00
C ARG A 46 -10.16 -0.85 1.54
N PRO A 47 -8.97 -1.32 1.16
CA PRO A 47 -8.77 -1.94 -0.14
C PRO A 47 -9.59 -3.24 -0.26
N THR A 48 -9.93 -3.60 -1.49
CA THR A 48 -10.55 -4.91 -1.79
C THR A 48 -9.51 -6.03 -1.67
N LYS A 49 -9.96 -7.29 -1.70
CA LYS A 49 -9.07 -8.46 -1.70
C LYS A 49 -8.12 -8.47 -2.90
N GLU A 50 -8.60 -8.07 -4.08
CA GLU A 50 -7.79 -7.96 -5.31
C GLU A 50 -6.73 -6.86 -5.15
N GLN A 51 -7.12 -5.69 -4.65
CA GLN A 51 -6.20 -4.58 -4.40
C GLN A 51 -5.15 -4.96 -3.35
N LEU A 52 -5.52 -5.73 -2.32
CA LEU A 52 -4.56 -6.27 -1.35
C LEU A 52 -3.54 -7.20 -1.99
N ALA A 53 -3.95 -8.09 -2.90
CA ALA A 53 -3.03 -8.96 -3.63
C ALA A 53 -2.07 -8.15 -4.52
N GLN A 54 -2.57 -7.13 -5.21
CA GLN A 54 -1.74 -6.23 -6.02
C GLN A 54 -0.74 -5.43 -5.17
N ILE A 55 -1.17 -4.90 -4.02
CA ILE A 55 -0.31 -4.20 -3.06
C ILE A 55 0.82 -5.13 -2.58
N LYS A 56 0.51 -6.39 -2.24
CA LYS A 56 1.52 -7.38 -1.84
C LYS A 56 2.55 -7.60 -2.96
N GLY A 57 2.10 -7.74 -4.21
CA GLY A 57 2.99 -7.89 -5.37
C GLY A 57 3.89 -6.69 -5.60
N TYR A 58 3.35 -5.47 -5.52
CA TYR A 58 4.11 -4.22 -5.67
C TYR A 58 5.23 -4.13 -4.63
N LEU A 59 4.94 -4.44 -3.36
CA LEU A 59 5.91 -4.32 -2.28
C LEU A 59 7.09 -5.30 -2.43
N ILE A 60 6.83 -6.54 -2.87
CA ILE A 60 7.88 -7.53 -3.17
C ILE A 60 8.80 -7.01 -4.29
N GLN A 61 8.21 -6.40 -5.34
CA GLN A 61 8.99 -5.83 -6.44
C GLN A 61 9.89 -4.68 -5.99
N GLU A 62 9.38 -3.79 -5.14
CA GLU A 62 10.16 -2.65 -4.63
C GLU A 62 11.29 -3.11 -3.68
N GLU A 63 11.04 -4.09 -2.81
CA GLU A 63 12.08 -4.65 -1.93
C GLU A 63 13.22 -5.34 -2.72
N THR A 64 12.87 -5.97 -3.84
CA THR A 64 13.86 -6.57 -4.74
C THR A 64 14.70 -5.51 -5.46
N LYS A 65 14.12 -4.35 -5.77
CA LYS A 65 14.84 -3.23 -6.41
C LYS A 65 15.78 -2.50 -5.45
N ASP A 66 15.39 -2.33 -4.19
CA ASP A 66 16.22 -1.69 -3.17
C ASP A 66 17.41 -2.58 -2.71
N SER A 67 17.39 -3.88 -3.05
CA SER A 67 18.43 -4.86 -2.71
C SER A 67 19.51 -5.04 -3.80
N LEU A 68 19.49 -4.21 -4.85
CA LEU A 68 20.45 -4.17 -5.97
C LEU A 68 21.26 -2.86 -5.93
#